data_AF-A0A959Q094-F1
#
_entry.id   AF-A0A959Q094-F1
#
_cell.length_a   1.000
_cell.length_b   1.000
_cell.length_c   1.000
_cell.angle_alpha   90.00
_cell.angle_beta   90.00
_cell.angle_gamma   90.00
#
_symmetry.space_group_name_H-M   'P 1'
#
loop_
_entity.id
_entity.type
_entity.pdbx_description
1 polymer ?
#
loop_
_entity_poly.entity_id
_entity_poly.type
_entity_poly.pdbx_seq_one_letter_code
_entity_poly.pdbx_strand_id
1 'polypeptide(L)'
;MASPVHALNHPEFKDRNIRILIKRDDLMYGPCHGNKFRKLKFHLEEFKQSRKKELLTFGGAFSNHLYATAATGFQLNIPTIGIVRGEIDEENPTI
;
A
#
# COMPACT_ATOMS: atom_id res chain seq x y z
N MET A 1 1.72 12.78 -3.95
CA MET A 1 3.05 13.35 -3.59
C MET A 1 4.15 12.36 -3.98
N ALA A 2 5.34 12.85 -4.31
CA ALA A 2 6.50 12.00 -4.52
C ALA A 2 7.08 11.59 -3.15
N SER A 3 7.42 10.32 -2.98
CA SER A 3 8.16 9.86 -1.80
C SER A 3 9.63 10.27 -1.88
N PRO A 4 10.27 10.55 -0.74
CA PRO A 4 11.68 10.92 -0.70
C PRO A 4 12.56 9.76 -1.19
N VAL A 5 13.74 10.11 -1.69
CA VAL A 5 14.78 9.16 -2.09
C VAL A 5 15.96 9.34 -1.16
N HIS A 6 16.36 8.28 -0.47
CA HIS A 6 17.51 8.30 0.43
C HIS A 6 18.66 7.52 -0.19
N ALA A 7 19.87 8.08 -0.14
CA ALA A 7 21.07 7.34 -0.49
C ALA A 7 21.49 6.47 0.70
N LEU A 8 21.83 5.20 0.43
CA LEU A 8 22.49 4.37 1.43
C LEU A 8 23.98 4.71 1.46
N ASN A 9 24.44 5.12 2.64
CA ASN A 9 25.86 5.36 2.89
C ASN A 9 26.45 4.13 3.58
N HIS A 10 27.18 3.32 2.81
CA HIS A 10 27.91 2.16 3.34
C HIS A 10 29.32 2.11 2.73
N PRO A 11 30.37 1.83 3.53
CA PRO A 11 31.75 1.77 3.05
C PRO A 11 31.93 0.86 1.83
N GLU A 12 31.35 -0.36 1.87
CA GLU A 12 31.48 -1.33 0.78
C GLU A 12 30.92 -0.82 -0.57
N PHE A 13 29.89 0.03 -0.54
CA PHE A 13 29.35 0.61 -1.78
C PHE A 13 30.27 1.71 -2.30
N LYS A 14 30.84 2.51 -1.40
CA LYS A 14 31.79 3.57 -1.76
C LYS A 14 33.07 3.00 -2.37
N ASP A 15 33.62 1.95 -1.77
CA ASP A 15 34.86 1.29 -2.22
C ASP A 15 34.69 0.64 -3.61
N ARG A 16 33.46 0.23 -3.94
CA ARG A 16 33.10 -0.34 -5.25
C ARG A 16 32.58 0.70 -6.24
N ASN A 17 32.57 1.99 -5.89
CA ASN A 17 31.98 3.07 -6.68
C ASN A 17 30.51 2.80 -7.08
N ILE A 18 29.74 2.19 -6.18
CA ILE A 18 28.32 1.89 -6.33
C ILE A 18 27.50 2.90 -5.53
N ARG A 19 26.47 3.46 -6.14
CA ARG A 19 25.48 4.33 -5.48
C ARG A 19 24.14 3.62 -5.39
N ILE A 20 23.69 3.34 -4.17
CA ILE A 20 22.37 2.76 -3.93
C ILE A 20 21.41 3.85 -3.45
N LEU A 21 20.26 3.93 -4.10
CA LEU A 21 19.18 4.87 -3.79
C LEU A 21 17.91 4.10 -3.42
N ILE A 22 17.30 4.46 -2.30
CA ILE A 22 16.03 3.88 -1.84
C ILE A 22 14.94 4.91 -1.98
N LYS A 23 13.90 4.58 -2.76
CA LYS A 23 12.65 5.34 -2.79
C LYS A 23 11.77 4.93 -1.61
N ARG A 24 11.63 5.82 -0.63
CA ARG A 24 10.97 5.56 0.66
C ARG A 24 9.45 5.74 0.58
N ASP A 25 8.79 4.87 -0.18
CA ASP A 25 7.33 4.87 -0.29
C ASP A 25 6.62 4.57 1.04
N ASP A 26 7.31 3.94 1.99
CA ASP A 26 6.86 3.69 3.36
C ASP A 26 6.66 4.99 4.19
N LEU A 27 7.40 6.06 3.85
CA LEU A 27 7.30 7.37 4.49
C LEU A 27 6.18 8.24 3.90
N MET A 28 5.45 7.75 2.89
CA MET A 28 4.32 8.51 2.37
C MET A 28 3.19 8.57 3.40
N TYR A 29 2.72 9.78 3.66
CA TYR A 29 1.57 10.03 4.53
C TYR A 29 0.27 9.83 3.75
N GLY A 30 -0.66 9.07 4.32
CA GLY A 30 -1.95 8.79 3.73
C GLY A 30 -2.73 7.75 4.55
N PRO A 31 -3.95 7.39 4.12
CA PRO A 31 -4.77 6.37 4.77
C PRO A 31 -4.13 4.99 4.84
N CYS A 32 -3.13 4.74 4.02
CA CYS A 32 -2.31 3.55 4.08
C CYS A 32 -0.88 3.89 3.69
N HIS A 33 0.08 3.14 4.23
CA HIS A 33 1.50 3.35 3.97
C HIS A 33 1.96 2.58 2.72
N GLY A 34 3.07 3.03 2.14
CA GLY A 34 3.78 2.25 1.13
C GLY A 34 3.13 2.23 -0.26
N ASN A 35 3.46 1.17 -1.02
CA ASN A 35 3.05 1.06 -2.42
C ASN A 35 1.53 0.92 -2.63
N LYS A 36 0.79 0.46 -1.59
CA LYS A 36 -0.66 0.25 -1.69
C LYS A 36 -1.40 1.56 -1.83
N PHE A 37 -0.93 2.63 -1.19
CA PHE A 37 -1.48 3.96 -1.38
C PHE A 37 -1.38 4.44 -2.83
N ARG A 38 -0.22 4.22 -3.48
CA ARG A 38 -0.05 4.59 -4.90
C ARG A 38 -1.06 3.88 -5.80
N LYS A 39 -1.30 2.60 -5.54
CA LYS A 39 -2.26 1.80 -6.31
C LYS A 39 -3.70 2.25 -6.04
N LEU A 40 -4.05 2.52 -4.79
CA LEU A 40 -5.40 2.91 -4.40
C LEU A 40 -5.78 4.30 -4.90
N LYS A 41 -4.82 5.22 -5.08
CA LYS A 41 -5.03 6.59 -5.58
C LYS A 41 -5.95 6.63 -6.81
N PHE A 42 -5.66 5.84 -7.83
CA PHE A 42 -6.40 5.87 -9.09
C PHE A 42 -7.83 5.33 -8.93
N HIS A 43 -8.00 4.26 -8.14
CA HIS A 43 -9.33 3.75 -7.81
C HIS A 43 -10.16 4.73 -7.00
N LEU A 44 -9.55 5.52 -6.10
CA LEU A 44 -10.24 6.58 -5.37
C LEU A 44 -10.61 7.76 -6.28
N GLU A 45 -9.74 8.11 -7.24
CA GLU A 45 -10.05 9.15 -8.23
C GLU A 45 -11.24 8.73 -9.10
N GLU A 46 -11.27 7.48 -9.57
CA GLU A 46 -12.40 6.91 -10.28
C GLU A 46 -13.67 6.84 -9.41
N PHE A 47 -13.54 6.38 -8.17
CA PHE A 47 -14.67 6.32 -7.22
C PHE A 47 -15.33 7.69 -7.05
N LYS A 48 -14.53 8.76 -6.87
CA LYS A 48 -15.01 10.14 -6.73
C LYS A 48 -15.73 10.68 -7.96
N GLN A 49 -15.37 10.20 -9.15
CA GLN A 49 -16.02 10.57 -10.42
C GLN A 49 -17.26 9.70 -10.72
N SER A 50 -17.39 8.57 -10.03
CA SER A 50 -18.50 7.64 -10.17
C SER A 50 -19.70 8.03 -9.29
N ARG A 51 -20.82 7.32 -9.46
CA ARG A 51 -21.99 7.38 -8.55
C ARG A 51 -21.98 6.25 -7.50
N LYS A 52 -20.85 5.57 -7.32
CA LYS A 52 -20.69 4.48 -6.34
C LYS A 52 -20.74 5.05 -4.92
N LYS A 53 -21.23 4.24 -3.98
CA LYS A 53 -21.40 4.65 -2.58
C LYS A 53 -20.48 3.91 -1.62
N GLU A 54 -19.84 2.84 -2.09
CA GLU A 54 -19.02 1.97 -1.26
C GLU A 54 -17.86 1.36 -2.05
N LEU A 55 -16.82 0.95 -1.32
CA LEU A 55 -15.69 0.19 -1.83
C LEU A 55 -15.87 -1.29 -1.52
N LEU A 56 -15.53 -2.15 -2.48
CA LEU A 56 -15.46 -3.61 -2.30
C LEU A 56 -14.04 -4.07 -2.62
N THR A 57 -13.46 -4.88 -1.74
CA THR A 57 -12.11 -5.44 -1.95
C THR A 57 -12.00 -6.87 -1.43
N PHE A 58 -10.98 -7.59 -1.89
CA PHE A 58 -10.74 -9.00 -1.61
C PHE A 58 -9.30 -9.21 -1.11
N GLY A 59 -9.09 -10.20 -0.24
CA GLY A 59 -7.76 -10.59 0.20
C GLY A 59 -7.73 -11.88 1.02
N GLY A 60 -6.53 -12.31 1.43
CA GLY A 60 -6.36 -13.36 2.44
C GLY A 60 -6.25 -12.79 3.86
N ALA A 61 -6.07 -13.69 4.85
CA ALA A 61 -6.02 -13.36 6.28
C ALA A 61 -5.02 -12.24 6.65
N PHE A 62 -3.88 -12.16 5.97
CA PHE A 62 -2.82 -11.17 6.22
C PHE A 62 -2.71 -10.09 5.12
N SER A 63 -3.83 -9.79 4.46
CA SER A 63 -3.81 -8.88 3.31
C SER A 63 -3.56 -7.41 3.69
N ASN A 64 -2.36 -6.93 3.36
CA ASN A 64 -2.02 -5.51 3.36
C ASN A 64 -2.96 -4.65 2.48
N HIS A 65 -3.60 -5.25 1.47
CA HIS A 65 -4.55 -4.52 0.62
C HIS A 65 -5.90 -4.31 1.30
N LEU A 66 -6.39 -5.30 2.05
CA LEU A 66 -7.61 -5.17 2.85
C LEU A 66 -7.43 -4.11 3.93
N TYR A 67 -6.31 -4.17 4.67
CA TYR A 67 -5.95 -3.15 5.65
C TYR A 67 -5.92 -1.76 5.03
N ALA A 68 -5.21 -1.60 3.90
CA ALA A 68 -5.09 -0.32 3.22
C ALA A 68 -6.44 0.25 2.75
N THR A 69 -7.32 -0.61 2.24
CA THR A 69 -8.64 -0.20 1.74
C THR A 69 -9.56 0.18 2.90
N ALA A 70 -9.58 -0.61 3.98
CA ALA A 70 -10.38 -0.33 5.16
C ALA A 70 -9.97 0.99 5.84
N ALA A 71 -8.67 1.21 6.04
CA ALA A 71 -8.16 2.46 6.62
C ALA A 71 -8.48 3.68 5.75
N THR A 72 -8.46 3.51 4.42
CA THR A 72 -8.88 4.56 3.47
C THR A 72 -10.37 4.84 3.55
N GLY A 73 -11.20 3.80 3.57
CA GLY A 73 -12.64 3.93 3.75
C GLY A 73 -12.98 4.68 5.02
N PHE A 74 -12.36 4.31 6.14
CA PHE A 74 -12.53 4.99 7.42
C PHE A 74 -12.15 6.48 7.35
N GLN A 75 -10.96 6.81 6.86
CA GLN A 75 -10.49 8.21 6.82
C GLN A 75 -11.33 9.10 5.89
N LEU A 76 -11.87 8.54 4.81
CA LEU A 76 -12.64 9.29 3.81
C LEU A 76 -14.16 9.20 4.04
N ASN A 77 -14.61 8.54 5.12
CA ASN A 77 -16.02 8.23 5.39
C ASN A 77 -16.72 7.51 4.22
N ILE A 78 -16.02 6.58 3.58
CA ILE A 78 -16.54 5.74 2.50
C ILE A 78 -16.87 4.34 3.06
N PRO A 79 -18.13 3.90 3.00
CA PRO A 79 -18.50 2.53 3.33
C PRO A 79 -17.63 1.53 2.59
N THR A 80 -17.12 0.51 3.29
CA THR A 80 -16.15 -0.43 2.73
C THR A 80 -16.48 -1.85 3.12
N ILE A 81 -16.50 -2.74 2.14
CA ILE A 81 -16.73 -4.18 2.29
C ILE A 81 -15.43 -4.90 1.95
N GLY A 82 -14.95 -5.72 2.87
CA GLY A 82 -13.77 -6.58 2.67
C GLY A 82 -14.18 -8.05 2.68
N ILE A 83 -13.82 -8.79 1.62
CA ILE A 83 -14.01 -10.23 1.53
C ILE A 83 -12.68 -10.92 1.81
N VAL A 84 -12.62 -11.64 2.93
CA VAL A 84 -11.45 -12.41 3.36
C VAL A 84 -11.63 -13.85 2.91
N ARG A 85 -10.66 -14.38 2.16
CA ARG A 85 -10.59 -15.83 1.86
C ARG A 85 -10.31 -16.58 3.15
N GLY A 86 -11.13 -17.59 3.44
CA GLY A 86 -11.03 -18.40 4.67
C GLY A 86 -10.00 -19.52 4.61
N GLU A 87 -9.48 -19.84 3.42
CA GLU A 87 -8.50 -20.91 3.23
C GLU A 87 -7.12 -20.46 3.71
N ILE A 88 -6.49 -21.27 4.57
CA ILE A 88 -5.11 -21.07 4.98
C ILE A 88 -4.21 -21.55 3.83
N ASP A 89 -3.36 -20.65 3.38
CA ASP A 89 -2.30 -20.96 2.43
C ASP A 89 -1.03 -21.27 3.24
N GLU A 90 -0.78 -22.55 3.54
CA GLU A 90 0.38 -22.97 4.35
C GLU A 90 1.73 -22.61 3.71
N GLU A 91 1.76 -22.31 2.41
CA GLU A 91 2.96 -21.90 1.69
C GLU A 91 3.16 -20.38 1.67
N ASN A 92 2.22 -19.62 2.24
CA ASN A 92 2.31 -18.17 2.22
C ASN A 92 3.43 -17.67 3.16
N PRO A 93 4.47 -17.01 2.65
CA PRO A 93 5.63 -16.55 3.44
C PRO A 93 5.30 -15.38 4.38
N THR A 94 4.04 -14.97 4.46
CA THR A 94 3.54 -13.92 5.37
C THR A 94 2.60 -14.44 6.47
N ILE A 95 2.40 -15.76 6.56
CA ILE A 95 1.87 -16.44 7.77
C ILE A 95 3.04 -16.70 8.71
#